data_AF-A0A352UGF2-F1
#
_entry.id   AF-A0A352UGF2-F1
#
_cell.length_a   1.000
_cell.length_b   1.000
_cell.length_c   1.000
_cell.angle_alpha   90.00
_cell.angle_beta   90.00
_cell.angle_gamma   90.00
#
_symmetry.space_group_name_H-M   'P 1'
#
loop_
_entity.id
_entity.type
_entity.pdbx_description
1 polymer ?
#
loop_
_entity_poly.entity_id
_entity_poly.type
_entity_poly.pdbx_seq_one_letter_code
_entity_poly.pdbx_strand_id
1 'polypeptide(L)'
;LVVERDSTYEHTPSARAIGGIRQQFSTPENILIGLFGAYFIKHIDQYLSVDDGAPDIGFKESGYLLLASPEALPMMHDNHAVQRKHGAEIVFQSPSELKTHFPWLNTEDLAGGFLGLSNEGWLDPYGLL
;
A
#
# COMPACT_ATOMS: atom_id res chain seq x y z
N LEU A 1 -30.47 -0.51 -2.42
CA LEU A 1 -30.60 0.89 -2.88
C LEU A 1 -29.43 1.67 -2.31
N VAL A 2 -28.56 2.22 -3.17
CA VAL A 2 -27.51 3.18 -2.78
C VAL A 2 -28.12 4.58 -2.86
N VAL A 3 -27.89 5.41 -1.85
CA VAL A 3 -28.36 6.80 -1.82
C VAL A 3 -27.14 7.69 -1.63
N GLU A 4 -26.76 8.42 -2.67
CA GLU A 4 -25.63 9.36 -2.69
C GLU A 4 -26.15 10.75 -3.05
N ARG A 5 -25.60 11.79 -2.42
CA ARG A 5 -25.96 13.19 -2.66
C ARG A 5 -25.54 13.64 -4.06
N ASP A 6 -24.35 13.22 -4.50
CA ASP A 6 -23.82 13.46 -5.84
C ASP A 6 -23.71 12.15 -6.61
N SER A 7 -24.68 11.87 -7.48
CA SER A 7 -24.76 10.60 -8.22
C SER A 7 -23.64 10.37 -9.23
N THR A 8 -22.80 11.37 -9.50
CA THR A 8 -21.62 11.24 -10.36
C THR A 8 -20.38 10.73 -9.60
N TYR A 9 -20.42 10.79 -8.27
CA TYR A 9 -19.29 10.54 -7.36
C TYR A 9 -18.07 11.46 -7.57
N GLU A 10 -18.16 12.48 -8.45
CA GLU A 10 -17.05 13.33 -8.88
C GLU A 10 -16.35 14.04 -7.71
N HIS A 11 -17.12 14.41 -6.69
CA HIS A 11 -16.61 15.16 -5.54
C HIS A 11 -16.32 14.30 -4.32
N THR A 12 -16.41 12.96 -4.46
CA THR A 12 -16.13 12.06 -3.34
C THR A 12 -14.63 11.96 -3.06
N PRO A 13 -14.24 11.68 -1.80
CA PRO A 13 -12.85 11.41 -1.46
C PRO A 13 -12.27 10.24 -2.26
N SER A 14 -13.08 9.21 -2.55
CA SER A 14 -12.67 8.03 -3.31
C SER A 14 -12.27 8.39 -4.73
N ALA A 15 -13.09 9.17 -5.46
CA ALA A 15 -12.78 9.61 -6.82
C ALA A 15 -11.55 10.53 -6.92
N ARG A 16 -11.13 11.13 -5.80
CA ARG A 16 -9.98 12.06 -5.73
C ARG A 16 -8.76 11.47 -5.03
N ALA A 17 -8.83 10.22 -4.60
CA ALA A 17 -7.73 9.56 -3.91
C ALA A 17 -6.64 9.10 -4.90
N ILE A 18 -5.43 8.88 -4.37
CA ILE A 18 -4.31 8.28 -5.12
C ILE A 18 -4.48 6.74 -5.25
N GLY A 19 -5.43 6.13 -4.53
CA GLY A 19 -5.71 4.69 -4.61
C GLY A 19 -4.63 3.80 -4.00
N GLY A 20 -3.93 4.28 -2.96
CA GLY A 20 -2.85 3.54 -2.31
C GLY A 20 -3.33 2.29 -1.56
N ILE A 21 -2.63 1.17 -1.74
CA ILE A 21 -2.79 -0.09 -1.00
C ILE A 21 -1.50 -0.39 -0.28
N ARG A 22 -1.57 -0.54 1.04
CA ARG A 22 -0.41 -0.70 1.92
C ARG A 22 -0.71 -1.69 3.03
N GLN A 23 0.34 -2.28 3.60
CA GLN A 23 0.30 -3.17 4.75
C GLN A 23 1.15 -2.66 5.92
N GLN A 24 2.02 -1.66 5.70
CA GLN A 24 2.86 -1.03 6.72
C GLN A 24 2.06 -0.23 7.77
N PHE A 25 1.31 -0.91 8.62
CA PHE A 25 0.56 -0.37 9.76
C PHE A 25 1.11 -0.90 11.09
N SER A 26 0.63 -0.34 12.21
CA SER A 26 1.00 -0.76 13.57
C SER A 26 0.00 -1.72 14.21
N THR A 27 -1.21 -1.82 13.65
CA THR A 27 -2.31 -2.64 14.15
C THR A 27 -2.53 -3.87 13.27
N PRO A 28 -2.68 -5.08 13.86
CA PRO A 28 -2.97 -6.31 13.12
C PRO A 28 -4.13 -6.19 12.14
N GLU A 29 -5.21 -5.53 12.55
CA GLU A 29 -6.44 -5.43 11.78
C GLU A 29 -6.22 -4.65 10.48
N ASN A 30 -5.47 -3.55 10.54
CA ASN A 30 -5.17 -2.76 9.33
C ASN A 30 -4.22 -3.50 8.39
N ILE A 31 -3.28 -4.29 8.93
CA ILE A 31 -2.39 -5.14 8.11
C ILE A 31 -3.22 -6.20 7.37
N LEU A 32 -4.12 -6.89 8.07
CA LEU A 32 -4.98 -7.93 7.49
C LEU A 32 -5.97 -7.35 6.47
N ILE A 33 -6.55 -6.17 6.73
CA ILE A 33 -7.38 -5.45 5.76
C ILE A 33 -6.57 -5.11 4.50
N GLY A 34 -5.33 -4.63 4.65
CA GLY A 34 -4.44 -4.32 3.53
C GLY A 34 -4.10 -5.57 2.69
N LEU A 35 -3.74 -6.67 3.36
CA LEU A 35 -3.47 -7.96 2.72
C LEU A 35 -4.67 -8.49 1.95
N PHE A 36 -5.85 -8.46 2.56
CA PHE A 36 -7.08 -8.86 1.89
C PHE A 36 -7.41 -7.95 0.71
N GLY A 37 -7.26 -6.63 0.87
CA GLY A 37 -7.48 -5.67 -0.21
C GLY A 37 -6.58 -5.94 -1.42
N ALA A 38 -5.28 -6.17 -1.19
CA ALA A 38 -4.35 -6.53 -2.26
C ALA A 38 -4.72 -7.88 -2.92
N TYR A 39 -5.12 -8.87 -2.11
CA TYR A 39 -5.61 -10.14 -2.63
C TYR A 39 -6.84 -9.95 -3.51
N PHE A 40 -7.84 -9.20 -3.04
CA PHE A 40 -9.07 -8.92 -3.78
C PHE A 40 -8.76 -8.25 -5.13
N ILE A 41 -7.89 -7.25 -5.14
CA ILE A 41 -7.49 -6.52 -6.35
C ILE A 41 -6.76 -7.40 -7.35
N LYS A 42 -5.89 -8.31 -6.89
CA LYS A 42 -5.19 -9.25 -7.76
C LYS A 42 -6.10 -10.34 -8.35
N HIS A 43 -7.27 -10.54 -7.75
CA HIS A 43 -8.28 -11.51 -8.19
C HIS A 43 -9.59 -10.79 -8.58
N ILE A 44 -9.49 -9.54 -9.01
CA ILE A 44 -10.66 -8.69 -9.28
C ILE A 44 -11.56 -9.27 -10.36
N ASP A 45 -10.99 -10.03 -11.29
CA ASP A 45 -11.69 -10.79 -12.32
C ASP A 45 -12.62 -11.86 -11.74
N GLN A 46 -12.23 -12.52 -10.65
CA GLN A 46 -13.06 -13.53 -10.01
C GLN A 46 -14.25 -12.92 -9.28
N TYR A 47 -14.12 -11.67 -8.82
CA TYR A 47 -15.09 -11.02 -7.97
C TYR A 47 -16.01 -10.05 -8.69
N LEU A 48 -15.48 -9.32 -9.68
CA LEU A 48 -16.16 -8.19 -10.32
C LEU A 48 -16.34 -8.36 -11.83
N SER A 49 -16.05 -9.53 -12.40
CA SER A 49 -16.41 -9.78 -13.79
C SER A 49 -17.93 -9.76 -13.98
N VAL A 50 -18.38 -8.91 -14.89
CA VAL A 50 -19.76 -8.84 -15.37
C VAL A 50 -19.71 -8.83 -16.90
N ASP A 51 -20.67 -9.49 -17.55
CA ASP A 51 -20.84 -9.61 -19.02
C ASP A 51 -19.52 -9.64 -19.83
N ASP A 52 -18.96 -8.45 -20.08
CA ASP A 52 -17.82 -8.13 -20.95
C ASP A 52 -16.43 -8.29 -20.29
N GLY A 53 -16.36 -8.66 -19.01
CA GLY A 53 -15.10 -8.98 -18.31
C GLY A 53 -14.90 -8.23 -16.99
N ALA A 54 -13.67 -8.28 -16.49
CA ALA A 54 -13.27 -7.64 -15.25
C ALA A 54 -12.98 -6.13 -15.44
N PRO A 55 -13.22 -5.28 -14.43
CA PRO A 55 -12.80 -3.89 -14.49
C PRO A 55 -11.27 -3.77 -14.52
N ASP A 56 -10.73 -2.94 -15.42
CA ASP A 56 -9.34 -2.53 -15.38
C ASP A 56 -9.19 -1.32 -14.46
N ILE A 57 -8.62 -1.57 -13.28
CA ILE A 57 -8.38 -0.56 -12.24
C ILE A 57 -6.94 -0.01 -12.29
N GLY A 58 -6.15 -0.39 -13.28
CA GLY A 58 -4.80 0.13 -13.46
C GLY A 58 -3.83 -0.16 -12.31
N PHE A 59 -4.04 -1.25 -11.56
CA PHE A 59 -3.21 -1.57 -10.39
C PHE A 59 -1.72 -1.68 -10.75
N LYS A 60 -0.89 -0.94 -10.02
CA LYS A 60 0.57 -0.93 -10.09
C LYS A 60 1.13 -1.38 -8.76
N GLU A 61 1.60 -2.63 -8.73
CA GLU A 61 2.30 -3.18 -7.56
C GLU A 61 3.75 -2.70 -7.56
N SER A 62 4.01 -1.59 -6.87
CA SER A 62 5.33 -0.96 -6.82
C SER A 62 5.76 -0.57 -5.41
N GLY A 63 5.18 -1.24 -4.39
CA GLY A 63 5.62 -1.16 -3.01
C GLY A 63 5.42 0.20 -2.34
N TYR A 64 5.68 0.25 -1.03
CA TYR A 64 5.94 1.49 -0.31
C TYR A 64 7.33 1.44 0.34
N LEU A 65 8.03 2.57 0.31
CA LEU A 65 9.24 2.79 1.09
C LEU A 65 8.93 3.81 2.18
N LEU A 66 8.92 3.38 3.44
CA LEU A 66 8.86 4.25 4.60
C LEU A 66 10.26 4.50 5.14
N LEU A 67 10.66 5.77 5.22
CA LEU A 67 11.97 6.19 5.71
C LEU A 67 11.92 6.47 7.21
N ALA A 68 12.94 6.02 7.93
CA ALA A 68 13.03 6.16 9.38
C ALA A 68 14.08 7.21 9.75
N SER A 69 13.69 8.18 10.57
CA SER A 69 14.65 9.00 11.31
C SER A 69 15.26 8.17 12.46
N PRO A 70 16.40 8.59 13.04
CA PRO A 70 16.99 7.93 14.20
C PRO A 70 16.02 7.74 15.38
N GLU A 71 15.15 8.72 15.62
CA GLU A 71 14.18 8.71 16.72
C GLU A 71 13.02 7.75 16.46
N ALA A 72 12.59 7.64 15.19
CA ALA A 72 11.47 6.79 14.80
C ALA A 72 11.86 5.31 14.64
N LEU A 73 13.14 5.03 14.38
CA LEU A 73 13.62 3.69 14.02
C LEU A 73 13.21 2.59 15.03
N PRO A 74 13.31 2.76 16.37
CA PRO A 74 12.90 1.72 17.31
C PRO A 74 11.42 1.35 17.17
N MET A 75 10.55 2.35 17.12
CA MET A 75 9.10 2.15 16.96
C MET A 75 8.75 1.55 15.60
N MET A 76 9.48 1.91 14.55
CA MET A 76 9.28 1.32 13.22
C MET A 76 9.72 -0.15 13.16
N HIS A 77 10.74 -0.56 13.93
CA HIS A 77 11.09 -1.97 14.09
C HIS A 77 10.01 -2.77 14.84
N ASP A 78 9.41 -2.20 15.88
CA ASP A 78 8.29 -2.83 16.58
C ASP A 78 7.11 -3.04 15.61
N ASN A 79 6.76 -2.01 14.83
CA ASN A 79 5.73 -2.11 13.81
C ASN A 79 6.09 -3.14 12.73
N HIS A 80 7.35 -3.19 12.29
CA HIS A 80 7.85 -4.16 11.31
C HIS A 80 7.71 -5.59 11.80
N ALA A 81 7.99 -5.85 13.08
CA ALA A 81 7.78 -7.17 13.68
C ALA A 81 6.30 -7.58 13.65
N VAL A 82 5.39 -6.65 13.95
CA VAL A 82 3.94 -6.89 13.86
C VAL A 82 3.51 -7.14 12.41
N GLN A 83 4.00 -6.35 11.45
CA GLN A 83 3.71 -6.51 10.02
C GLN A 83 4.11 -7.91 9.53
N ARG A 84 5.35 -8.31 9.79
CA ARG A 84 5.87 -9.63 9.40
C ARG A 84 5.11 -10.77 10.06
N LYS A 85 4.75 -10.61 11.34
CA LYS A 85 3.96 -11.62 12.07
C LYS A 85 2.60 -11.89 11.41
N HIS A 86 2.01 -10.91 10.74
CA HIS A 86 0.72 -11.03 10.06
C HIS A 86 0.84 -11.32 8.55
N GLY A 87 2.04 -11.63 8.05
CA GLY A 87 2.25 -12.06 6.67
C GLY A 87 2.53 -10.94 5.68
N ALA A 88 2.82 -9.71 6.14
CA ALA A 88 3.24 -8.64 5.26
C ALA A 88 4.74 -8.79 4.91
N GLU A 89 5.04 -8.79 3.61
CA GLU A 89 6.39 -8.97 3.07
C GLU A 89 7.12 -7.62 3.01
N ILE A 90 7.64 -7.20 4.16
CA ILE A 90 8.37 -5.92 4.31
C ILE A 90 9.79 -6.22 4.77
N VAL A 91 10.77 -5.52 4.19
CA VAL A 91 12.19 -5.64 4.55
C VAL A 91 12.72 -4.32 5.10
N PHE A 92 13.57 -4.41 6.12
CA PHE A 92 14.38 -3.29 6.55
C PHE A 92 15.59 -3.15 5.63
N GLN A 93 15.95 -1.91 5.30
CA GLN A 93 17.17 -1.55 4.59
C GLN A 93 17.93 -0.48 5.38
N SER A 94 19.21 -0.72 5.61
CA SER A 94 20.13 0.27 6.14
C SER A 94 20.32 1.45 5.18
N PRO A 95 20.84 2.60 5.64
CA PRO A 95 21.12 3.74 4.76
C PRO A 95 22.02 3.40 3.55
N SER A 96 23.02 2.53 3.73
CA SER A 96 23.88 2.05 2.63
C SER A 96 23.13 1.19 1.61
N GLU A 97 22.23 0.32 2.07
CA GLU A 97 21.39 -0.49 1.18
C GLU A 97 20.39 0.38 0.43
N LEU A 98 19.78 1.37 1.12
CA LEU A 98 18.90 2.36 0.51
C LEU A 98 19.62 3.17 -0.57
N LYS A 99 20.85 3.63 -0.31
CA LYS A 99 21.63 4.38 -1.31
C LYS A 99 21.98 3.52 -2.52
N THR A 100 22.18 2.22 -2.32
CA THR A 100 22.45 1.26 -3.39
C THR A 100 21.20 1.00 -4.23
N HIS A 101 20.06 0.75 -3.59
CA HIS A 101 18.78 0.53 -4.27
C HIS A 101 18.21 1.79 -4.92
N PHE A 102 18.34 2.93 -4.27
CA PHE A 102 17.80 4.22 -4.68
C PHE A 102 18.93 5.26 -4.71
N PRO A 103 19.79 5.27 -5.75
CA PRO A 103 20.94 6.18 -5.82
C PRO A 103 20.57 7.67 -5.75
N TRP A 104 19.34 8.01 -6.15
CA TRP A 104 18.77 9.35 -6.10
C TRP A 104 18.32 9.80 -4.70
N LEU A 105 18.15 8.89 -3.74
CA LEU A 105 17.72 9.21 -2.38
C LEU A 105 18.90 9.79 -1.57
N ASN A 106 18.67 10.88 -0.84
CA ASN A 106 19.60 11.34 0.19
C ASN A 106 19.37 10.51 1.47
N THR A 107 20.43 9.93 2.01
CA THR A 107 20.38 9.02 3.17
C THR A 107 21.18 9.56 4.36
N GLU A 108 21.69 10.79 4.30
CA GLU A 108 22.58 11.37 5.32
C GLU A 108 21.94 11.47 6.71
N ASP A 109 20.63 11.74 6.78
CA ASP A 109 19.85 11.91 8.00
C ASP A 109 18.91 10.73 8.29
N LEU A 110 18.99 9.67 7.48
CA LEU A 110 18.15 8.49 7.63
C LEU A 110 18.85 7.44 8.50
N ALA A 111 18.09 6.81 9.39
CA ALA A 111 18.54 5.66 10.17
C ALA A 111 18.24 4.33 9.45
N GLY A 112 17.38 4.36 8.43
CA GLY A 112 17.07 3.23 7.56
C GLY A 112 15.70 3.41 6.88
N GLY A 113 15.19 2.35 6.29
CA GLY A 113 13.88 2.35 5.64
C GLY A 113 13.26 0.96 5.61
N PHE A 114 11.94 0.94 5.46
CA PHE A 114 11.14 -0.28 5.39
C PHE A 114 10.43 -0.32 4.05
N LEU A 115 10.81 -1.29 3.23
CA LEU A 115 10.33 -1.46 1.85
C LEU A 115 9.35 -2.65 1.80
N GLY A 116 8.11 -2.39 1.39
CA GLY A 116 7.16 -3.44 1.04
C GLY A 116 7.51 -4.07 -0.31
N LEU A 117 7.66 -5.39 -0.33
CA LEU A 117 8.11 -6.15 -1.50
C LEU A 117 6.95 -6.68 -2.35
N SER A 118 5.76 -6.82 -1.76
CA SER A 118 4.57 -7.31 -2.45
C SER A 118 3.29 -6.80 -1.79
N ASN A 119 2.18 -6.93 -2.52
CA ASN A 119 0.83 -6.59 -2.11
C ASN A 119 0.67 -5.10 -1.76
N GLU A 120 1.56 -4.25 -2.27
CA GLU A 120 1.62 -2.82 -2.01
C GLU A 120 1.79 -2.05 -3.31
N GLY A 121 1.13 -0.89 -3.42
CA GLY A 121 1.13 -0.09 -4.64
C GLY A 121 -0.05 0.86 -4.72
N TRP A 122 -0.48 1.19 -5.93
CA TRP A 122 -1.63 2.07 -6.16
C TRP A 122 -2.47 1.60 -7.35
N LEU A 123 -3.70 2.09 -7.41
CA LEU A 123 -4.64 1.85 -8.50
C LEU A 123 -5.41 3.13 -8.82
N ASP A 124 -6.23 3.10 -9.86
CA ASP A 124 -7.26 4.11 -10.10
C ASP A 124 -8.50 3.79 -9.25
N PRO A 125 -8.77 4.53 -8.16
CA PRO A 125 -9.91 4.26 -7.30
C PRO A 125 -11.24 4.55 -7.98
N TYR A 126 -11.26 5.36 -9.04
CA TYR A 126 -12.48 5.61 -9.81
C TYR A 126 -12.95 4.36 -10.55
N GLY A 127 -12.01 3.48 -10.96
CA GLY A 127 -12.35 2.20 -11.60
C GLY A 127 -13.07 1.20 -10.69
N LEU A 128 -13.25 1.50 -9.39
CA LEU A 128 -13.97 0.68 -8.41
C LEU A 128 -15.33 1.28 -7.99
N LEU A 129 -15.73 2.42 -8.55
CA LEU A 129 -17.01 3.09 -8.29
C LEU A 129 -18.02 2.82 -9.40
#